data_AF-A0A970W534-F1
#
_entry.id   AF-A0A970W534-F1
#
_cell.length_a   1.000
_cell.length_b   1.000
_cell.length_c   1.000
_cell.angle_alpha   90.00
_cell.angle_beta   90.00
_cell.angle_gamma   90.00
#
_symmetry.space_group_name_H-M   'P 1'
#
loop_
_entity.id
_entity.type
_entity.pdbx_description
1 polymer ?
#
loop_
_entity_poly.entity_id
_entity_poly.type
_entity_poly.pdbx_seq_one_letter_code
_entity_poly.pdbx_strand_id
1 'polypeptide(L)'
;MDNGLAPVRMTSQDRDNLGRIRAIRIEAGLDDAEALARLFEDQGIVGDGALEARLRAVLLATQQHWLPGHATPLDLPGLREIREAGDRGFRPQFRDPWANSRDQIGHFLTALGLFLYPQTVRTRRLGICVRDWVRSPQDMSDEEVALRFIIGHEKVPDPILGDPRALIQFPKQFTSATAEDVATYRRALEALGAGWRVNLEAAVEILSGIAVGQGRGNSIQDLALSLMACRLGQMIRSGAIRDGAEVAAWIRDNLAGADEPLQARAGQDTATGGTRDGIG
;
A
#
# COMPACT_ATOMS: atom_id res chain seq x y z
N MET A 1 27.66 -24.61 -7.95
CA MET A 1 26.77 -23.95 -8.91
C MET A 1 26.81 -22.48 -8.58
N ASP A 2 27.28 -21.70 -9.54
CA ASP A 2 27.64 -20.29 -9.39
C ASP A 2 26.35 -19.44 -9.31
N ASN A 3 25.92 -19.09 -8.09
CA ASN A 3 24.75 -18.24 -7.86
C ASN A 3 25.14 -16.75 -7.91
N GLY A 4 25.96 -16.38 -8.89
CA GLY A 4 26.35 -15.01 -9.19
C GLY A 4 25.17 -14.20 -9.74
N LEU A 5 24.23 -13.83 -8.87
CA LEU A 5 23.21 -12.85 -9.20
C LEU A 5 23.74 -11.47 -8.83
N ALA A 6 24.20 -10.77 -9.87
CA ALA A 6 24.40 -9.33 -9.83
C ALA A 6 23.15 -8.65 -9.21
N PRO A 7 23.31 -7.51 -8.50
CA PRO A 7 22.17 -6.74 -8.03
C PRO A 7 21.21 -6.49 -9.19
N VAL A 8 19.91 -6.70 -8.97
CA VAL A 8 18.88 -6.35 -9.95
C VAL A 8 18.94 -4.84 -10.11
N ARG A 9 19.69 -4.38 -11.11
CA ARG A 9 19.72 -2.98 -11.51
C ARG A 9 18.40 -2.72 -12.22
N MET A 10 17.74 -1.61 -11.87
CA MET A 10 16.65 -1.08 -12.70
C MET A 10 17.08 -1.05 -14.16
N THR A 11 16.28 -1.68 -15.00
CA THR A 11 16.46 -1.63 -16.44
C THR A 11 16.18 -0.20 -16.94
N SER A 12 16.48 0.10 -18.21
CA SER A 12 16.02 1.35 -18.82
C SER A 12 14.50 1.46 -18.78
N GLN A 13 13.80 0.36 -19.06
CA GLN A 13 12.33 0.30 -19.03
C GLN A 13 11.76 0.60 -17.64
N ASP A 14 12.37 0.08 -16.56
CA ASP A 14 11.91 0.38 -15.20
C ASP A 14 12.03 1.88 -14.88
N ARG A 15 13.11 2.54 -15.36
CA ARG A 15 13.29 3.99 -15.21
C ARG A 15 12.28 4.79 -16.02
N ASP A 16 12.00 4.36 -17.25
CA ASP A 16 11.02 5.02 -18.12
C ASP A 16 9.61 4.90 -17.53
N ASN A 17 9.25 3.70 -17.05
CA ASN A 17 8.01 3.45 -16.34
C ASN A 17 7.88 4.32 -15.08
N LEU A 18 8.93 4.43 -14.27
CA LEU A 18 8.94 5.30 -13.09
C LEU A 18 8.73 6.78 -13.48
N GLY A 19 9.37 7.23 -14.57
CA GLY A 19 9.14 8.55 -15.15
C GLY A 19 7.67 8.76 -15.53
N ARG A 20 7.05 7.78 -16.19
CA ARG A 20 5.63 7.84 -16.55
C ARG A 20 4.72 7.85 -15.33
N ILE A 21 4.99 7.02 -14.31
CA ILE A 21 4.22 6.98 -13.06
C ILE A 21 4.22 8.35 -12.37
N ARG A 22 5.37 9.04 -12.33
CA ARG A 22 5.47 10.41 -11.80
C ARG A 22 4.65 11.41 -12.63
N ALA A 23 4.67 11.28 -13.95
CA ALA A 23 3.87 12.13 -14.84
C ALA A 23 2.36 11.92 -14.65
N ILE A 24 1.89 10.66 -14.58
CA ILE A 24 0.48 10.31 -14.33
C ILE A 24 -0.04 11.01 -13.09
N ARG A 25 0.74 11.02 -12.02
CA ARG A 25 0.35 11.68 -10.76
C ARG A 25 0.13 13.19 -10.91
N ILE A 26 1.02 13.86 -11.63
CA ILE A 26 0.89 15.30 -11.93
C ILE A 26 -0.36 15.54 -12.80
N GLU A 27 -0.55 14.71 -13.84
CA GLU A 27 -1.70 14.77 -14.76
C GLU A 27 -3.05 14.46 -14.08
N ALA A 28 -3.03 13.71 -12.97
CA ALA A 28 -4.19 13.48 -12.12
C ALA A 28 -4.48 14.66 -11.17
N GLY A 29 -3.76 15.78 -11.29
CA GLY A 29 -3.97 16.94 -10.42
C GLY A 29 -3.60 16.70 -8.96
N LEU A 30 -2.65 15.77 -8.73
CA LEU A 30 -2.26 15.27 -7.41
C LEU A 30 -3.40 14.57 -6.65
N ASP A 31 -4.42 14.08 -7.36
CA ASP A 31 -5.37 13.10 -6.82
C ASP A 31 -4.68 11.73 -6.84
N ASP A 32 -4.27 11.24 -5.67
CA ASP A 32 -3.46 10.04 -5.54
C ASP A 32 -4.30 8.76 -5.80
N ALA A 33 -5.60 8.78 -5.52
CA ALA A 33 -6.49 7.66 -5.86
C ALA A 33 -6.71 7.54 -7.38
N GLU A 34 -6.93 8.66 -8.06
CA GLU A 34 -7.01 8.69 -9.53
C GLU A 34 -5.66 8.36 -10.17
N ALA A 35 -4.55 8.84 -9.60
CA ALA A 35 -3.21 8.47 -10.06
C ALA A 35 -3.01 6.95 -9.97
N LEU A 36 -3.37 6.33 -8.84
CA LEU A 36 -3.32 4.88 -8.64
C LEU A 36 -4.18 4.12 -9.68
N ALA A 37 -5.39 4.59 -9.97
CA ALA A 37 -6.25 4.01 -11.01
C ALA A 37 -5.58 4.10 -12.40
N ARG A 38 -5.04 5.27 -12.74
CA ARG A 38 -4.38 5.52 -14.03
C ARG A 38 -3.14 4.67 -14.25
N LEU A 39 -2.45 4.22 -13.19
CA LEU A 39 -1.30 3.29 -13.34
C LEU A 39 -1.65 2.02 -14.11
N PHE A 40 -2.92 1.62 -14.13
CA PHE A 40 -3.35 0.36 -14.75
C PHE A 40 -3.90 0.54 -16.18
N GLU A 41 -4.43 1.70 -16.53
CA GLU A 41 -4.98 1.99 -17.87
C GLU A 41 -4.02 2.78 -18.78
N ASP A 42 -3.02 3.44 -18.20
CA ASP A 42 -2.08 4.25 -18.96
C ASP A 42 -1.24 3.41 -19.91
N GLN A 43 -1.31 3.70 -21.22
CA GLN A 43 -0.60 2.96 -22.26
C GLN A 43 0.89 3.32 -22.35
N GLY A 44 1.32 4.40 -21.70
CA GLY A 44 2.72 4.82 -21.64
C GLY A 44 3.56 3.98 -20.67
N ILE A 45 2.92 3.27 -19.73
CA ILE A 45 3.61 2.24 -18.93
C ILE A 45 3.81 1.02 -19.85
N VAL A 46 5.03 0.53 -19.94
CA VAL A 46 5.38 -0.63 -20.78
C VAL A 46 5.33 -1.90 -19.93
N GLY A 47 4.43 -2.80 -20.29
CA GLY A 47 4.26 -4.11 -19.65
C GLY A 47 3.32 -4.97 -20.49
N ASP A 48 3.84 -5.48 -21.62
CA ASP A 48 3.32 -6.44 -22.62
C ASP A 48 1.80 -6.56 -22.96
N GLY A 49 0.94 -5.70 -22.43
CA GLY A 49 -0.51 -5.67 -22.63
C GLY A 49 -1.32 -6.52 -21.65
N ALA A 50 -0.72 -7.52 -20.99
CA ALA A 50 -1.43 -8.34 -20.00
C ALA A 50 -1.49 -7.65 -18.63
N LEU A 51 -2.60 -7.83 -17.89
CA LEU A 51 -2.76 -7.26 -16.54
C LEU A 51 -1.62 -7.67 -15.59
N GLU A 52 -1.22 -8.94 -15.65
CA GLU A 52 -0.15 -9.45 -14.80
C GLU A 52 1.20 -8.77 -15.08
N ALA A 53 1.51 -8.53 -16.35
CA ALA A 53 2.74 -7.83 -16.71
C ALA A 53 2.68 -6.34 -16.40
N ARG A 54 1.52 -5.71 -16.57
CA ARG A 54 1.26 -4.34 -16.11
C ARG A 54 1.49 -4.22 -14.59
N LEU A 55 0.94 -5.14 -13.80
CA LEU A 55 1.17 -5.22 -12.35
C LEU A 55 2.67 -5.34 -12.05
N ARG A 56 3.37 -6.29 -12.67
CA ARG A 56 4.82 -6.45 -12.48
C ARG A 56 5.58 -5.19 -12.86
N ALA A 57 5.25 -4.55 -13.98
CA ALA A 57 5.90 -3.32 -14.44
C ALA A 57 5.72 -2.17 -13.44
N VAL A 58 4.51 -1.97 -12.92
CA VAL A 58 4.22 -0.96 -11.88
C VAL A 58 4.97 -1.30 -10.59
N LEU A 59 4.90 -2.55 -10.15
CA LEU A 59 5.53 -3.02 -8.91
C LEU A 59 7.06 -2.93 -8.94
N LEU A 60 7.69 -3.23 -10.08
CA LEU A 60 9.13 -3.10 -10.29
C LEU A 60 9.56 -1.63 -10.38
N ALA A 61 8.82 -0.81 -11.13
CA ALA A 61 9.12 0.61 -11.28
C ALA A 61 8.96 1.40 -9.96
N THR A 62 8.09 0.93 -9.06
CA THR A 62 7.85 1.51 -7.73
C THR A 62 8.57 0.78 -6.61
N GLN A 63 9.36 -0.25 -6.92
CA GLN A 63 10.11 -1.01 -5.93
C GLN A 63 11.18 -0.13 -5.29
N GLN A 64 11.28 -0.20 -3.97
CA GLN A 64 12.34 0.50 -3.26
C GLN A 64 13.66 -0.21 -3.42
N HIS A 65 14.71 0.56 -3.60
CA HIS A 65 16.07 0.12 -3.30
C HIS A 65 16.49 0.75 -1.98
N TRP A 66 16.50 -0.03 -0.90
CA TRP A 66 16.84 0.43 0.45
C TRP A 66 18.22 1.13 0.50
N LEU A 67 19.12 0.70 -0.37
CA LEU A 67 20.35 1.40 -0.70
C LEU A 67 20.22 1.92 -2.15
N PRO A 68 20.22 3.25 -2.39
CA PRO A 68 20.12 3.79 -3.75
C PRO A 68 21.15 3.14 -4.68
N GLY A 69 20.69 2.52 -5.77
CA GLY A 69 21.55 1.82 -6.74
C GLY A 69 21.93 0.38 -6.37
N HIS A 70 21.43 -0.17 -5.25
CA HIS A 70 21.72 -1.52 -4.80
C HIS A 70 20.46 -2.29 -4.41
N ALA A 71 20.35 -3.51 -4.93
CA ALA A 71 19.28 -4.40 -4.53
C ALA A 71 19.51 -4.92 -3.10
N THR A 72 18.53 -4.78 -2.20
CA THR A 72 18.60 -5.27 -0.82
C THR A 72 17.57 -6.38 -0.56
N PRO A 73 17.74 -7.18 0.52
CA PRO A 73 16.71 -8.14 0.95
C PRO A 73 15.36 -7.51 1.29
N LEU A 74 15.33 -6.18 1.42
CA LEU A 74 14.16 -5.36 1.74
C LEU A 74 13.53 -4.69 0.53
N ASP A 75 14.02 -4.97 -0.67
CA ASP A 75 13.41 -4.48 -1.88
C ASP A 75 12.08 -5.19 -2.06
N LEU A 76 11.05 -4.69 -1.37
CA LEU A 76 9.68 -5.08 -1.54
C LEU A 76 9.05 -4.15 -2.58
N PRO A 77 8.24 -4.69 -3.50
CA PRO A 77 7.49 -3.87 -4.45
C PRO A 77 6.71 -2.75 -3.77
N GLY A 78 6.55 -1.60 -4.43
CA GLY A 78 5.64 -0.53 -3.99
C GLY A 78 6.19 0.43 -2.94
N LEU A 79 7.34 0.19 -2.32
CA LEU A 79 7.86 1.11 -1.31
C LEU A 79 8.49 2.38 -1.95
N ARG A 80 7.73 3.49 -1.98
CA ARG A 80 8.22 4.88 -1.75
C ARG A 80 9.05 5.63 -2.80
N GLU A 81 8.97 5.30 -4.08
CA GLU A 81 9.57 6.14 -5.15
C GLU A 81 8.65 7.27 -5.65
N ILE A 82 7.35 7.24 -5.30
CA ILE A 82 6.43 8.36 -5.49
C ILE A 82 6.54 9.31 -4.27
N ARG A 83 7.76 9.81 -4.01
CA ARG A 83 7.97 10.84 -3.01
C ARG A 83 7.02 12.01 -3.27
N GLU A 84 6.45 12.55 -2.19
CA GLU A 84 5.43 13.61 -2.20
C GLU A 84 4.02 13.17 -2.62
N ALA A 85 3.76 11.87 -2.82
CA ALA A 85 2.40 11.31 -2.73
C ALA A 85 1.70 11.84 -1.47
N GLY A 86 0.40 12.05 -1.56
CA GLY A 86 -0.44 12.39 -0.44
C GLY A 86 -1.47 11.29 -0.22
N ASP A 87 -2.57 11.67 0.43
CA ASP A 87 -3.76 10.83 0.54
C ASP A 87 -4.94 11.45 -0.22
N ARG A 88 -4.65 12.35 -1.17
CA ARG A 88 -5.70 13.13 -1.82
C ARG A 88 -6.52 12.24 -2.75
N GLY A 89 -7.83 12.47 -2.80
CA GLY A 89 -8.76 11.67 -3.59
C GLY A 89 -9.10 10.30 -3.00
N PHE A 90 -8.33 9.77 -2.04
CA PHE A 90 -8.75 8.59 -1.29
C PHE A 90 -9.93 8.90 -0.37
N ARG A 91 -10.78 7.92 -0.07
CA ARG A 91 -11.80 8.05 0.98
C ARG A 91 -11.18 8.32 2.35
N PRO A 92 -11.87 9.02 3.27
CA PRO A 92 -11.33 9.31 4.62
C PRO A 92 -10.84 8.08 5.39
N GLN A 93 -11.43 6.92 5.17
CA GLN A 93 -11.04 5.65 5.78
C GLN A 93 -9.65 5.15 5.33
N PHE A 94 -9.05 5.76 4.30
CA PHE A 94 -7.74 5.41 3.76
C PHE A 94 -6.77 6.60 3.77
N ARG A 95 -7.07 7.68 4.50
CA ARG A 95 -6.16 8.82 4.62
C ARG A 95 -5.33 8.68 5.87
N ASP A 96 -4.01 8.69 5.72
CA ASP A 96 -3.09 8.51 6.85
C ASP A 96 -3.22 9.74 7.78
N PRO A 97 -3.51 9.56 9.09
CA PRO A 97 -3.46 10.67 10.03
C PRO A 97 -2.07 11.31 10.16
N TRP A 98 -1.01 10.60 9.79
CA TRP A 98 0.37 11.04 9.87
C TRP A 98 0.79 11.80 8.60
N ALA A 99 0.87 13.13 8.68
CA ALA A 99 1.22 14.00 7.54
C ALA A 99 2.57 13.66 6.87
N ASN A 100 3.48 12.99 7.57
CA ASN A 100 4.81 12.61 7.10
C ASN A 100 4.88 11.16 6.57
N SER A 101 3.76 10.46 6.48
CA SER A 101 3.63 9.06 6.05
C SER A 101 2.58 8.86 4.94
N ARG A 102 2.13 9.96 4.34
CA ARG A 102 1.16 9.97 3.24
C ARG A 102 1.75 9.36 1.96
N ASP A 103 1.69 8.04 1.81
CA ASP A 103 2.11 7.31 0.61
C ASP A 103 1.16 6.15 0.34
N GLN A 104 -0.13 6.47 0.24
CA GLN A 104 -1.18 5.45 0.13
C GLN A 104 -1.09 4.63 -1.16
N ILE A 105 -0.57 5.21 -2.24
CA ILE A 105 -0.28 4.47 -3.47
C ILE A 105 0.79 3.40 -3.19
N GLY A 106 1.91 3.79 -2.58
CA GLY A 106 2.98 2.87 -2.25
C GLY A 106 2.52 1.77 -1.30
N HIS A 107 1.83 2.16 -0.22
CA HIS A 107 1.26 1.25 0.77
C HIS A 107 0.34 0.19 0.11
N PHE A 108 -0.61 0.64 -0.71
CA PHE A 108 -1.52 -0.24 -1.45
C PHE A 108 -0.76 -1.22 -2.37
N LEU A 109 0.19 -0.71 -3.16
CA LEU A 109 0.97 -1.52 -4.10
C LEU A 109 1.86 -2.55 -3.40
N THR A 110 2.43 -2.21 -2.24
CA THR A 110 3.20 -3.15 -1.43
C THR A 110 2.32 -4.29 -0.92
N ALA A 111 1.17 -4.00 -0.35
CA ALA A 111 0.24 -5.02 0.12
C ALA A 111 -0.28 -5.90 -1.03
N LEU A 112 -0.62 -5.29 -2.17
CA LEU A 112 -1.05 -6.03 -3.37
C LEU A 112 0.05 -6.95 -3.91
N GLY A 113 1.29 -6.44 -3.98
CA GLY A 113 2.45 -7.19 -4.44
C GLY A 113 2.79 -8.37 -3.53
N LEU A 114 2.80 -8.16 -2.21
CA LEU A 114 3.00 -9.22 -1.21
C LEU A 114 1.89 -10.27 -1.27
N PHE A 115 0.64 -9.84 -1.48
CA PHE A 115 -0.48 -10.76 -1.63
C PHE A 115 -0.38 -11.60 -2.90
N LEU A 116 -0.13 -10.99 -4.06
CA LEU A 116 -0.09 -11.66 -5.36
C LEU A 116 1.16 -12.51 -5.57
N TYR A 117 2.30 -12.07 -5.04
CA TYR A 117 3.60 -12.71 -5.20
C TYR A 117 4.24 -13.03 -3.84
N PRO A 118 3.61 -13.85 -2.99
CA PRO A 118 4.09 -14.14 -1.65
C PRO A 118 5.48 -14.78 -1.65
N GLN A 119 5.83 -15.55 -2.69
CA GLN A 119 7.15 -16.16 -2.89
C GLN A 119 8.30 -15.15 -2.93
N THR A 120 8.03 -13.85 -3.09
CA THR A 120 9.04 -12.79 -2.98
C THR A 120 9.80 -12.84 -1.66
N VAL A 121 9.17 -13.31 -0.57
CA VAL A 121 9.83 -13.49 0.75
C VAL A 121 10.97 -14.52 0.74
N ARG A 122 11.04 -15.39 -0.28
CA ARG A 122 12.13 -16.35 -0.50
C ARG A 122 13.24 -15.82 -1.41
N THR A 123 13.02 -14.68 -2.06
CA THR A 123 14.02 -14.11 -2.98
C THR A 123 15.27 -13.75 -2.19
N ARG A 124 16.39 -14.41 -2.51
CA ARG A 124 17.67 -14.08 -1.88
C ARG A 124 18.24 -12.80 -2.48
N ARG A 125 18.70 -11.91 -1.61
CA ARG A 125 19.45 -10.70 -1.94
C ARG A 125 20.61 -10.65 -0.96
N LEU A 126 21.82 -10.35 -1.44
CA LEU A 126 23.02 -10.38 -0.58
C LEU A 126 23.16 -11.69 0.24
N GLY A 127 22.73 -12.81 -0.33
CA GLY A 127 22.80 -14.13 0.31
C GLY A 127 21.70 -14.46 1.31
N ILE A 128 20.84 -13.53 1.71
CA ILE A 128 19.75 -13.74 2.68
C ILE A 128 18.38 -13.51 2.04
N CYS A 129 17.35 -14.27 2.44
CA CYS A 129 15.96 -13.99 2.09
C CYS A 129 15.19 -13.51 3.32
N VAL A 130 14.02 -12.89 3.10
CA VAL A 130 13.19 -12.34 4.18
C VAL A 130 12.83 -13.41 5.21
N ARG A 131 12.47 -14.63 4.76
CA ARG A 131 12.14 -15.75 5.66
C ARG A 131 13.28 -16.11 6.62
N ASP A 132 14.47 -16.30 6.08
CA ASP A 132 15.67 -16.66 6.85
C ASP A 132 15.97 -15.56 7.88
N TRP A 133 15.80 -14.31 7.46
CA TRP A 133 16.10 -13.15 8.29
C TRP A 133 15.15 -12.99 9.47
N VAL A 134 13.83 -13.10 9.24
CA VAL A 134 12.85 -13.01 10.34
C VAL A 134 12.67 -14.32 11.09
N ARG A 135 13.44 -15.36 10.71
CA ARG A 135 13.42 -16.69 11.32
C ARG A 135 12.00 -17.27 11.34
N SER A 136 11.27 -17.12 10.24
CA SER A 136 9.93 -17.69 10.10
C SER A 136 9.98 -19.21 10.28
N PRO A 137 8.98 -19.86 10.94
CA PRO A 137 8.87 -21.31 10.98
C PRO A 137 8.92 -21.94 9.58
N GLN A 138 9.53 -23.12 9.47
CA GLN A 138 9.73 -23.80 8.17
C GLN A 138 8.41 -24.29 7.55
N ASP A 139 7.42 -24.60 8.39
CA ASP A 139 6.08 -25.05 8.03
C ASP A 139 5.10 -23.90 7.71
N MET A 140 5.47 -22.64 8.00
CA MET A 140 4.66 -21.48 7.67
C MET A 140 4.67 -21.23 6.15
N SER A 141 3.51 -21.04 5.52
CA SER A 141 3.44 -20.72 4.09
C SER A 141 4.07 -19.36 3.75
N ASP A 142 4.40 -19.11 2.48
CA ASP A 142 4.89 -17.79 2.06
C ASP A 142 3.79 -16.74 2.18
N GLU A 143 2.54 -17.14 1.91
CA GLU A 143 1.33 -16.34 2.08
C GLU A 143 1.17 -15.87 3.53
N GLU A 144 1.38 -16.76 4.51
CA GLU A 144 1.28 -16.37 5.91
C GLU A 144 2.45 -15.45 6.32
N VAL A 145 3.66 -15.68 5.82
CA VAL A 145 4.79 -14.77 6.06
C VAL A 145 4.50 -13.39 5.51
N ALA A 146 4.06 -13.30 4.24
CA ALA A 146 3.70 -12.04 3.60
C ALA A 146 2.57 -11.32 4.35
N LEU A 147 1.54 -12.05 4.77
CA LEU A 147 0.42 -11.49 5.53
C LEU A 147 0.85 -10.96 6.90
N ARG A 148 1.77 -11.65 7.59
CA ARG A 148 2.35 -11.15 8.85
C ARG A 148 3.17 -9.88 8.65
N PHE A 149 3.81 -9.68 7.50
CA PHE A 149 4.46 -8.40 7.20
C PHE A 149 3.45 -7.29 6.97
N ILE A 150 2.41 -7.53 6.18
CA ILE A 150 1.33 -6.57 5.94
C ILE A 150 0.74 -6.09 7.28
N ILE A 151 0.39 -7.02 8.17
CA ILE A 151 -0.16 -6.69 9.49
C ILE A 151 0.91 -6.05 10.39
N GLY A 152 2.10 -6.64 10.45
CA GLY A 152 3.16 -6.25 11.37
C GLY A 152 3.74 -4.87 11.10
N HIS A 153 3.72 -4.43 9.85
CA HIS A 153 4.08 -3.06 9.43
C HIS A 153 3.21 -2.01 10.11
N GLU A 154 1.95 -2.33 10.43
CA GLU A 154 1.01 -1.45 11.15
C GLU A 154 1.10 -1.56 12.68
N LYS A 155 1.93 -2.47 13.20
CA LYS A 155 2.09 -2.67 14.64
C LYS A 155 3.41 -2.10 15.15
N VAL A 156 4.40 -1.99 14.26
CA VAL A 156 5.75 -1.54 14.60
C VAL A 156 6.14 -0.42 13.64
N PRO A 157 6.50 0.77 14.16
CA PRO A 157 6.81 1.93 13.35
C PRO A 157 7.85 1.64 12.29
N ASP A 158 7.77 2.39 11.20
CA ASP A 158 8.67 2.20 10.09
C ASP A 158 10.13 2.49 10.45
N PRO A 159 11.07 1.71 9.90
CA PRO A 159 12.48 2.00 10.04
C PRO A 159 12.86 3.33 9.41
N ILE A 160 13.64 4.13 10.14
CA ILE A 160 14.25 5.34 9.61
C ILE A 160 15.31 4.94 8.59
N LEU A 161 15.19 5.43 7.36
CA LEU A 161 16.15 5.12 6.29
C LEU A 161 17.57 5.52 6.72
N GLY A 162 18.54 4.63 6.50
CA GLY A 162 19.93 4.81 6.93
C GLY A 162 20.19 4.49 8.41
N ASP A 163 19.17 4.16 9.20
CA ASP A 163 19.36 3.66 10.56
C ASP A 163 19.77 2.18 10.51
N PRO A 164 20.95 1.78 11.04
CA PRO A 164 21.34 0.38 11.09
C PRO A 164 20.36 -0.50 11.90
N ARG A 165 19.58 0.10 12.81
CA ARG A 165 18.50 -0.60 13.54
C ARG A 165 17.36 -1.03 12.65
N ALA A 166 17.23 -0.48 11.43
CA ALA A 166 16.24 -0.92 10.46
C ALA A 166 16.31 -2.43 10.23
N LEU A 167 17.51 -3.00 10.28
CA LEU A 167 17.69 -4.43 10.11
C LEU A 167 17.06 -5.29 11.23
N ILE A 168 16.82 -4.69 12.39
CA ILE A 168 16.20 -5.35 13.55
C ILE A 168 14.68 -5.12 13.52
N GLN A 169 14.17 -4.15 12.74
CA GLN A 169 12.75 -3.82 12.72
C GLN A 169 11.91 -4.85 11.95
N PHE A 170 12.42 -5.43 10.87
CA PHE A 170 11.67 -6.45 10.10
C PHE A 170 11.33 -7.71 10.93
N PRO A 171 12.28 -8.30 11.69
CA PRO A 171 11.92 -9.35 12.65
C PRO A 171 10.89 -8.91 13.70
N LYS A 172 10.91 -7.63 14.13
CA LYS A 172 9.91 -7.10 15.08
C LYS A 172 8.53 -6.96 14.44
N GLN A 173 8.44 -6.39 13.23
CA GLN A 173 7.20 -6.31 12.45
C GLN A 173 6.61 -7.72 12.28
N PHE A 174 7.41 -8.67 11.75
CA PHE A 174 6.96 -10.05 11.57
C PHE A 174 6.46 -10.71 12.87
N THR A 175 7.21 -10.58 13.98
CA THR A 175 6.82 -11.21 15.26
C THR A 175 5.69 -10.49 15.98
N SER A 176 5.44 -9.21 15.69
CA SER A 176 4.31 -8.47 16.26
C SER A 176 2.96 -8.92 15.72
N ALA A 177 2.89 -9.47 14.50
CA ALA A 177 1.70 -10.06 13.93
C ALA A 177 1.51 -11.50 14.44
N THR A 178 0.55 -11.67 15.34
CA THR A 178 0.20 -12.96 15.96
C THR A 178 -0.70 -13.80 15.04
N ALA A 179 -0.89 -15.08 15.40
CA ALA A 179 -1.85 -15.93 14.69
C ALA A 179 -3.30 -15.42 14.84
N GLU A 180 -3.63 -14.80 15.96
CA GLU A 180 -4.94 -14.17 16.19
C GLU A 180 -5.14 -12.95 15.30
N ASP A 181 -4.11 -12.10 15.15
CA ASP A 181 -4.17 -10.97 14.22
C ASP A 181 -4.41 -11.45 12.78
N VAL A 182 -3.70 -12.51 12.35
CA VAL A 182 -3.88 -13.13 11.04
C VAL A 182 -5.31 -13.67 10.85
N ALA A 183 -5.87 -14.33 11.88
CA ALA A 183 -7.25 -14.82 11.83
C ALA A 183 -8.27 -13.68 11.77
N THR A 184 -8.07 -12.62 12.54
CA THR A 184 -8.92 -11.42 12.53
C THR A 184 -8.86 -10.70 11.18
N TYR A 185 -7.68 -10.56 10.59
CA TYR A 185 -7.51 -9.98 9.26
C TYR A 185 -8.22 -10.79 8.18
N ARG A 186 -8.14 -12.14 8.23
CA ARG A 186 -8.86 -13.01 7.30
C ARG A 186 -10.38 -12.87 7.43
N ARG A 187 -10.91 -12.80 8.65
CA ARG A 187 -12.34 -12.54 8.88
C ARG A 187 -12.77 -11.17 8.34
N ALA A 188 -11.95 -10.14 8.52
CA ALA A 188 -12.22 -8.83 7.93
C ALA A 188 -12.23 -8.88 6.40
N LEU A 189 -11.31 -9.63 5.79
CA LEU A 189 -11.24 -9.81 4.33
C LEU A 189 -12.49 -10.53 3.80
N GLU A 190 -12.99 -11.53 4.53
CA GLU A 190 -14.25 -12.20 4.22
C GLU A 190 -15.45 -11.24 4.36
N ALA A 191 -15.46 -10.39 5.39
CA ALA A 191 -16.53 -9.42 5.64
C ALA A 191 -16.62 -8.31 4.58
N LEU A 192 -15.54 -8.00 3.85
CA LEU A 192 -15.61 -7.13 2.66
C LEU A 192 -16.57 -7.69 1.59
N GLY A 193 -16.80 -9.01 1.59
CA GLY A 193 -17.65 -9.70 0.63
C GLY A 193 -16.93 -10.05 -0.68
N ALA A 194 -17.59 -10.88 -1.49
CA ALA A 194 -17.04 -11.41 -2.74
C ALA A 194 -17.39 -10.57 -4.00
N GLY A 195 -18.16 -9.49 -3.85
CA GLY A 195 -18.65 -8.66 -4.95
C GLY A 195 -17.67 -7.58 -5.43
N TRP A 196 -18.14 -6.80 -6.42
CA TRP A 196 -17.45 -5.62 -6.96
C TRP A 196 -17.38 -4.46 -5.96
N ARG A 197 -18.51 -4.18 -5.30
CA ARG A 197 -18.61 -3.24 -4.18
C ARG A 197 -18.33 -3.99 -2.89
N VAL A 198 -17.46 -3.43 -2.07
CA VAL A 198 -17.08 -4.03 -0.79
C VAL A 198 -17.88 -3.46 0.39
N ASN A 199 -18.05 -4.25 1.45
CA ASN A 199 -18.58 -3.79 2.73
C ASN A 199 -17.44 -3.36 3.67
N LEU A 200 -16.89 -2.17 3.42
CA LEU A 200 -15.76 -1.64 4.19
C LEU A 200 -16.11 -1.42 5.67
N GLU A 201 -17.33 -1.00 5.99
CA GLU A 201 -17.76 -0.74 7.36
C GLU A 201 -17.67 -2.01 8.23
N ALA A 202 -18.26 -3.10 7.78
CA ALA A 202 -18.20 -4.39 8.49
C ALA A 202 -16.76 -4.91 8.61
N ALA A 203 -15.94 -4.73 7.57
CA ALA A 203 -14.55 -5.16 7.61
C ALA A 203 -13.70 -4.33 8.59
N VAL A 204 -13.89 -3.00 8.63
CA VAL A 204 -13.17 -2.10 9.55
C VAL A 204 -13.56 -2.38 11.01
N GLU A 205 -14.83 -2.69 11.28
CA GLU A 205 -15.27 -3.11 12.62
C GLU A 205 -14.46 -4.32 13.10
N ILE A 206 -14.28 -5.34 12.26
CA ILE A 206 -13.48 -6.53 12.60
C ILE A 206 -11.98 -6.19 12.69
N LEU A 207 -11.45 -5.39 11.75
CA LEU A 207 -10.04 -4.97 11.77
C LEU A 207 -9.66 -4.22 13.04
N SER A 208 -10.61 -3.49 13.66
CA SER A 208 -10.36 -2.78 14.93
C SER A 208 -9.95 -3.69 16.09
N GLY A 209 -10.17 -5.01 15.96
CA GLY A 209 -9.65 -6.01 16.89
C GLY A 209 -8.13 -6.24 16.81
N ILE A 210 -7.45 -5.72 15.78
CA ILE A 210 -5.99 -5.75 15.65
C ILE A 210 -5.40 -4.49 16.29
N ALA A 211 -4.53 -4.67 17.29
CA ALA A 211 -3.87 -3.55 17.96
C ALA A 211 -2.81 -2.90 17.05
N VAL A 212 -3.15 -1.75 16.46
CA VAL A 212 -2.24 -0.90 15.66
C VAL A 212 -1.26 -0.14 16.57
N GLY A 213 -0.02 0.00 16.11
CA GLY A 213 1.04 0.72 16.81
C GLY A 213 0.73 2.21 16.97
N GLN A 214 1.39 2.86 17.93
CA GLN A 214 1.21 4.31 18.20
C GLN A 214 2.27 5.18 17.51
N GLY A 215 3.28 4.58 16.87
CA GLY A 215 4.32 5.37 16.22
C GLY A 215 3.98 5.73 14.80
N ARG A 216 4.82 6.59 14.21
CA ARG A 216 4.71 7.06 12.83
C ARG A 216 4.47 5.92 11.83
N GLY A 217 3.52 6.13 10.92
CA GLY A 217 3.20 5.22 9.82
C GLY A 217 2.44 3.97 10.23
N ASN A 218 1.96 3.91 11.47
CA ASN A 218 0.99 2.89 11.87
C ASN A 218 -0.38 3.54 11.89
N SER A 219 -1.33 3.02 11.13
CA SER A 219 -2.71 3.50 11.21
C SER A 219 -3.72 2.41 10.86
N ILE A 220 -4.93 2.55 11.39
CA ILE A 220 -6.02 1.65 10.98
C ILE A 220 -6.42 1.90 9.51
N GLN A 221 -6.13 3.10 9.00
CA GLN A 221 -6.38 3.48 7.61
C GLN A 221 -5.46 2.74 6.64
N ASP A 222 -4.17 2.64 6.97
CA ASP A 222 -3.18 1.85 6.23
C ASP A 222 -3.53 0.36 6.29
N LEU A 223 -3.85 -0.16 7.48
CA LEU A 223 -4.30 -1.55 7.63
C LEU A 223 -5.56 -1.85 6.78
N ALA A 224 -6.52 -0.93 6.75
CA ALA A 224 -7.71 -1.04 5.90
C ALA A 224 -7.37 -0.97 4.41
N LEU A 225 -6.42 -0.12 4.00
CA LEU A 225 -5.99 -0.04 2.61
C LEU A 225 -5.25 -1.31 2.16
N SER A 226 -4.42 -1.88 3.04
CA SER A 226 -3.82 -3.20 2.86
C SER A 226 -4.87 -4.30 2.67
N LEU A 227 -5.98 -4.24 3.41
CA LEU A 227 -7.10 -5.17 3.25
C LEU A 227 -7.74 -5.05 1.87
N MET A 228 -7.94 -3.83 1.39
CA MET A 228 -8.45 -3.55 0.05
C MET A 228 -7.52 -4.05 -1.05
N ALA A 229 -6.21 -3.88 -0.88
CA ALA A 229 -5.21 -4.42 -1.79
C ALA A 229 -5.28 -5.96 -1.87
N CYS A 230 -5.39 -6.63 -0.72
CA CYS A 230 -5.59 -8.08 -0.68
C CYS A 230 -6.87 -8.51 -1.40
N ARG A 231 -7.96 -7.75 -1.23
CA ARG A 231 -9.24 -8.02 -1.87
C ARG A 231 -9.17 -7.88 -3.39
N LEU A 232 -8.55 -6.82 -3.90
CA LEU A 232 -8.27 -6.67 -5.33
C LEU A 232 -7.44 -7.85 -5.84
N GLY A 233 -6.42 -8.26 -5.09
CA GLY A 233 -5.60 -9.43 -5.40
C GLY A 233 -6.41 -10.73 -5.52
N GLN A 234 -7.42 -10.96 -4.66
CA GLN A 234 -8.34 -12.10 -4.77
C GLN A 234 -9.16 -12.05 -6.07
N MET A 235 -9.64 -10.86 -6.45
CA MET A 235 -10.42 -10.68 -7.67
C MET A 235 -9.58 -10.93 -8.92
N ILE A 236 -8.32 -10.49 -8.93
CA ILE A 236 -7.36 -10.76 -10.01
C ILE A 236 -7.08 -12.26 -10.11
N ARG A 237 -6.74 -12.92 -8.98
CA ARG A 237 -6.43 -14.36 -8.96
C ARG A 237 -7.59 -15.25 -9.41
N SER A 238 -8.82 -14.86 -9.07
CA SER A 238 -10.03 -15.60 -9.46
C SER A 238 -10.50 -15.28 -10.89
N GLY A 239 -9.88 -14.30 -11.57
CA GLY A 239 -10.29 -13.84 -12.89
C GLY A 239 -11.54 -12.96 -12.90
N ALA A 240 -12.03 -12.52 -11.74
CA ALA A 240 -13.13 -11.56 -11.63
C ALA A 240 -12.75 -10.16 -12.13
N ILE A 241 -11.45 -9.83 -12.11
CA ILE A 241 -10.85 -8.69 -12.80
C ILE A 241 -9.83 -9.22 -13.80
N ARG A 242 -9.94 -8.77 -15.05
CA ARG A 242 -9.30 -9.37 -16.23
C ARG A 242 -8.23 -8.47 -16.84
N ASP A 243 -8.43 -7.16 -16.77
CA ASP A 243 -7.56 -6.18 -17.40
C ASP A 243 -7.33 -4.94 -16.52
N GLY A 244 -6.43 -4.06 -16.97
CA GLY A 244 -6.08 -2.84 -16.26
C GLY A 244 -7.22 -1.83 -16.17
N ALA A 245 -8.16 -1.82 -17.12
CA ALA A 245 -9.31 -0.93 -17.09
C ALA A 245 -10.29 -1.34 -15.99
N GLU A 246 -10.51 -2.65 -15.80
CA GLU A 246 -11.30 -3.18 -14.68
C GLU A 246 -10.63 -2.89 -13.32
N VAL A 247 -9.30 -2.98 -13.22
CA VAL A 247 -8.57 -2.55 -12.00
C VAL A 247 -8.81 -1.08 -11.72
N ALA A 248 -8.62 -0.20 -12.72
CA ALA A 248 -8.78 1.23 -12.59
C ALA A 248 -10.22 1.60 -12.16
N ALA A 249 -11.22 0.99 -12.78
CA ALA A 249 -12.62 1.17 -12.41
C ALA A 249 -12.89 0.73 -10.96
N TRP A 250 -12.33 -0.42 -10.53
CA TRP A 250 -12.50 -0.91 -9.16
C TRP A 250 -11.89 0.04 -8.12
N ILE A 251 -10.71 0.60 -8.40
CA ILE A 251 -10.03 1.60 -7.56
C ILE A 251 -10.90 2.84 -7.39
N ARG A 252 -11.40 3.41 -8.49
CA ARG A 252 -12.29 4.58 -8.46
C ARG A 252 -13.57 4.30 -7.67
N ASP A 253 -14.12 3.10 -7.78
CA ASP A 253 -15.35 2.72 -7.13
C ASP A 253 -15.23 2.46 -5.62
N ASN A 254 -14.08 1.95 -5.18
CA ASN A 254 -13.91 1.44 -3.82
C ASN A 254 -12.92 2.23 -2.98
N LEU A 255 -11.91 2.87 -3.59
CA LEU A 255 -10.86 3.62 -2.90
C LEU A 255 -11.03 5.13 -3.01
N ALA A 256 -11.51 5.62 -4.15
CA ALA A 256 -11.71 7.04 -4.35
C ALA A 256 -12.92 7.55 -3.55
N GLY A 257 -12.77 8.76 -3.02
CA GLY A 257 -13.83 9.51 -2.34
C GLY A 257 -13.84 10.92 -2.87
N ALA A 258 -15.03 11.51 -3.00
CA ALA A 258 -15.11 12.93 -3.23
C ALA A 258 -14.43 13.64 -2.07
N ASP A 259 -13.35 14.37 -2.35
CA ASP A 259 -13.03 15.52 -1.53
C ASP A 259 -14.29 16.39 -1.57
N GLU A 260 -15.00 16.55 -0.45
CA GLU A 260 -15.87 17.71 -0.33
C GLU A 260 -15.01 18.91 -0.74
N PRO A 261 -15.44 19.72 -1.72
CA PRO A 261 -14.62 20.82 -2.20
C PRO A 261 -14.20 21.67 -1.01
N LEU A 262 -12.88 21.83 -0.81
CA LEU A 262 -12.25 22.63 0.24
C LEU A 262 -12.77 24.09 0.30
N GLN A 263 -13.55 24.51 -0.70
CA GLN A 263 -14.20 25.81 -0.80
C GLN A 263 -15.47 25.95 0.06
N ALA A 264 -16.06 24.88 0.61
CA ALA A 264 -17.28 24.97 1.42
C ALA A 264 -17.06 25.35 2.90
N ARG A 265 -15.83 25.24 3.43
CA ARG A 265 -15.53 25.50 4.86
C ARG A 265 -15.02 26.90 5.17
N ALA A 266 -14.64 27.70 4.18
CA ALA A 266 -14.21 29.09 4.39
C ALA A 266 -15.38 30.09 4.47
N GLY A 267 -16.63 29.64 4.33
CA GLY A 267 -17.81 30.51 4.25
C GLY A 267 -18.78 30.47 5.44
N GLN A 268 -18.54 29.66 6.48
CA GLN A 268 -19.50 29.48 7.58
C GLN A 268 -19.05 30.06 8.94
N ASP A 269 -17.84 30.59 9.06
CA ASP A 269 -17.34 31.24 10.30
C ASP A 269 -17.55 32.77 10.34
N THR A 270 -18.49 33.31 9.58
CA THR A 270 -19.04 34.66 9.83
C THR A 270 -20.47 34.58 10.36
N ALA A 271 -20.61 33.81 11.43
CA ALA A 271 -21.75 33.90 12.33
C ALA A 271 -21.74 35.27 13.02
N THR A 272 -22.77 36.07 12.74
CA THR A 272 -23.65 36.64 13.77
C THR A 272 -22.98 37.07 15.09
N GLY A 273 -22.40 38.28 15.12
CA GLY A 273 -22.51 39.14 16.31
C GLY A 273 -23.80 39.94 16.14
N GLY A 274 -24.85 39.78 16.94
CA GLY A 274 -24.82 39.81 18.39
C GLY A 274 -25.54 41.09 18.81
N THR A 275 -26.87 41.08 18.69
CA THR A 275 -27.78 42.07 19.30
C THR A 275 -27.98 41.68 20.76
N ARG A 276 -27.76 42.63 21.69
CA ARG A 276 -28.16 42.73 23.12
C ARG A 276 -27.06 43.52 23.86
N ASP A 277 -27.28 44.46 24.76
CA ASP A 277 -28.44 44.88 25.55
C ASP A 277 -28.28 46.38 25.87
N GLY A 278 -29.40 47.07 26.10
CA GLY A 278 -29.40 48.38 26.75
C GLY A 278 -29.39 48.23 28.27
N ILE A 279 -28.63 49.10 28.95
CA ILE A 279 -28.92 49.67 30.28
C ILE A 279 -28.23 51.05 30.31
N GLY A 280 -29.01 52.11 30.55
CA GLY A 280 -28.54 53.49 30.70
C GLY A 280 -29.60 54.50 30.30
#